data_AF-A0A0C5X0J8-F1
#
_entry.id   AF-A0A0C5X0J8-F1
#
_cell.length_a   1.000
_cell.length_b   1.000
_cell.length_c   1.000
_cell.angle_alpha   90.00
_cell.angle_beta   90.00
_cell.angle_gamma   90.00
#
_symmetry.space_group_name_H-M   'P 1'
#
loop_
_entity.id
_entity.type
_entity.pdbx_description
1 polymer ?
#
loop_
_entity_poly.entity_id
_entity_poly.type
_entity_poly.pdbx_seq_one_letter_code
_entity_poly.pdbx_strand_id
1 'polypeptide(L)'
;MNLTRHQLKQAYLSLKNGAVCLDDHLAQGVLVYVEGLMISEGIERDSYLSLDTLTKVSAKVRMGSLMPIDFFGLNARPCEEDNFKPISLKVCELVSQPNGQSVRRWKTLANFSANDFTIAMEILLLVISELSALDDYSAGECVPAGVVAQFHDYQYRQSEHRYCA
;
A
#
# COMPACT_ATOMS: atom_id res chain seq x y z
N MET A 1 10.96 6.26 -5.63
CA MET A 1 10.77 7.31 -4.60
C MET A 1 11.41 6.75 -3.35
N ASN A 2 12.39 7.42 -2.75
CA ASN A 2 13.13 6.80 -1.65
C ASN A 2 12.47 7.11 -0.31
N LEU A 3 11.96 6.08 0.36
CA LEU A 3 11.46 6.17 1.73
C LEU A 3 12.62 6.45 2.69
N THR A 4 12.39 7.32 3.67
CA THR A 4 13.35 7.49 4.76
C THR A 4 13.40 6.24 5.64
N ARG A 5 14.54 6.01 6.30
CA ARG A 5 14.69 4.91 7.28
C ARG A 5 13.59 4.93 8.36
N HIS A 6 13.13 6.11 8.75
CA HIS A 6 12.03 6.28 9.70
C HIS A 6 10.70 5.78 9.10
N GLN A 7 10.34 6.23 7.90
CA GLN A 7 9.12 5.79 7.21
C GLN A 7 9.13 4.28 6.97
N LEU A 8 10.27 3.70 6.58
CA LEU A 8 10.39 2.27 6.35
C LEU A 8 10.18 1.47 7.64
N LYS A 9 10.77 1.89 8.77
CA LYS A 9 10.52 1.29 10.09
C LYS A 9 9.05 1.36 10.50
N GLN A 10 8.42 2.53 10.32
CA GLN A 10 7.02 2.70 10.66
C GLN A 10 6.13 1.79 9.81
N ALA A 11 6.33 1.79 8.49
CA ALA A 11 5.59 0.95 7.56
C ALA A 11 5.73 -0.54 7.91
N TYR A 12 6.93 -0.98 8.27
CA TYR A 12 7.20 -2.34 8.71
C TYR A 12 6.37 -2.72 9.95
N LEU A 13 6.33 -1.84 10.96
CA LEU A 13 5.50 -2.04 12.15
C LEU A 13 4.00 -2.10 11.80
N SER A 14 3.53 -1.25 10.88
CA SER A 14 2.14 -1.28 10.41
C SER A 14 1.79 -2.61 9.74
N LEU A 15 2.67 -3.11 8.87
CA LEU A 15 2.51 -4.40 8.21
C LEU A 15 2.41 -5.53 9.23
N LYS A 16 3.33 -5.57 10.20
CA LYS A 16 3.34 -6.56 11.29
C LYS A 16 2.06 -6.52 12.14
N ASN A 17 1.50 -5.34 12.35
CA ASN A 17 0.24 -5.16 13.09
C ASN A 17 -1.00 -5.57 12.25
N GLY A 18 -0.82 -5.79 10.95
CA GLY A 18 -1.88 -6.17 10.02
C GLY A 18 -2.73 -4.98 9.57
N ALA A 19 -2.09 -3.84 9.37
CA ALA A 19 -2.72 -2.66 8.78
C ALA A 19 -3.08 -2.85 7.29
N VAL A 20 -2.54 -3.89 6.64
CA VAL A 20 -2.68 -4.16 5.21
C VAL A 20 -3.31 -5.52 4.95
N CYS A 21 -4.24 -5.55 3.98
CA CYS A 21 -4.74 -6.77 3.35
C CYS A 21 -4.24 -6.81 1.90
N LEU A 22 -3.39 -7.77 1.60
CA LEU A 22 -2.90 -8.11 0.29
C LEU A 22 -3.68 -9.31 -0.24
N ASP A 23 -3.84 -9.41 -1.55
CA ASP A 23 -4.25 -10.67 -2.15
C ASP A 23 -3.05 -11.60 -2.41
N ASP A 24 -3.36 -12.83 -2.81
CA ASP A 24 -2.35 -13.88 -2.98
C ASP A 24 -1.32 -13.54 -4.06
N HIS A 25 -1.72 -12.78 -5.09
CA HIS A 25 -0.83 -12.35 -6.16
C HIS A 25 0.22 -11.34 -5.69
N LEU A 26 -0.03 -10.61 -4.60
CA LEU A 26 0.85 -9.57 -4.08
C LEU A 26 1.56 -9.96 -2.78
N ALA A 27 0.94 -10.78 -1.94
CA ALA A 27 1.38 -11.00 -0.55
C ALA A 27 2.84 -11.46 -0.46
N GLN A 28 3.23 -12.44 -1.29
CA GLN A 28 4.59 -12.98 -1.28
C GLN A 28 5.61 -11.97 -1.82
N GLY A 29 5.29 -11.29 -2.93
CA GLY A 29 6.19 -10.29 -3.53
C GLY A 29 6.43 -9.10 -2.62
N VAL A 30 5.38 -8.58 -1.97
CA VAL A 30 5.50 -7.49 -1.00
C VAL A 30 6.31 -7.93 0.21
N LEU A 31 6.09 -9.14 0.72
CA LEU A 31 6.88 -9.68 1.83
C LEU A 31 8.37 -9.69 1.45
N VAL A 32 8.74 -10.30 0.33
CA VAL A 32 10.15 -10.38 -0.11
C VAL A 32 10.75 -8.99 -0.33
N TYR A 33 10.02 -8.09 -0.97
CA TYR A 33 10.48 -6.74 -1.25
C TYR A 33 10.78 -5.94 0.03
N VAL A 34 9.84 -5.93 0.98
CA VAL A 34 10.00 -5.20 2.25
C VAL A 34 11.11 -5.80 3.09
N GLU A 35 11.16 -7.14 3.16
CA GLU A 35 12.18 -7.86 3.91
C GLU A 35 13.58 -7.58 3.35
N GLY A 36 13.71 -7.50 2.03
CA GLY A 36 14.93 -7.12 1.32
C GLY A 36 15.36 -5.67 1.56
N LEU A 37 14.42 -4.72 1.50
CA LEU A 37 14.68 -3.31 1.79
C LEU A 37 15.21 -3.09 3.22
N MET A 38 14.60 -3.76 4.19
CA MET A 38 15.04 -3.67 5.59
C MET A 38 16.48 -4.19 5.77
N ILE A 39 16.87 -5.25 5.05
CA ILE A 39 18.23 -5.78 5.06
C ILE A 39 19.20 -4.81 4.39
N SER A 40 18.86 -4.28 3.20
CA SER A 40 19.74 -3.37 2.46
C SER A 40 20.02 -2.08 3.22
N GLU A 41 19.04 -1.59 4.01
CA GLU A 41 19.16 -0.40 4.84
C GLU A 41 19.80 -0.68 6.23
N GLY A 42 20.19 -1.92 6.51
CA GLY A 42 20.78 -2.32 7.79
C GLY A 42 19.83 -2.04 8.97
N ILE A 43 18.53 -2.28 8.79
CA ILE A 43 17.51 -2.06 9.81
C ILE A 43 17.25 -3.37 10.56
N GLU A 44 17.62 -3.40 11.84
CA GLU A 44 17.30 -4.51 12.73
C GLU A 44 15.80 -4.60 13.02
N ARG A 45 15.30 -5.83 13.14
CA ARG A 45 13.89 -6.18 13.37
C ARG A 45 13.79 -7.37 14.33
N ASP A 46 12.88 -7.29 15.29
CA ASP A 46 12.71 -8.33 16.32
C ASP A 46 12.07 -9.61 15.77
N SER A 47 11.33 -9.51 14.66
CA SER A 47 10.70 -10.64 13.98
C SER A 47 10.45 -10.31 12.52
N TYR A 48 10.32 -11.34 11.68
CA TYR A 48 9.93 -11.25 10.27
C TYR A 48 8.43 -10.96 10.08
N LEU A 49 8.06 -10.43 8.92
CA LEU A 49 6.65 -10.37 8.49
C LEU A 49 6.12 -11.78 8.21
N SER A 50 4.82 -11.97 8.48
CA SER A 50 4.12 -13.21 8.16
C SER A 50 2.97 -12.93 7.19
N LEU A 51 2.68 -13.90 6.32
CA LEU A 51 1.55 -13.81 5.38
C LEU A 51 0.21 -13.62 6.11
N ASP A 52 0.04 -14.20 7.30
CA ASP A 52 -1.16 -14.02 8.13
C ASP A 52 -1.40 -12.56 8.52
N THR A 53 -0.33 -11.80 8.77
CA THR A 53 -0.46 -10.37 9.08
C THR A 53 -0.82 -9.55 7.86
N LEU A 54 -0.39 -9.98 6.67
CA LEU A 54 -0.61 -9.29 5.41
C LEU A 54 -1.96 -9.59 4.76
N THR A 55 -2.75 -10.53 5.29
CA THR A 55 -4.03 -10.98 4.68
C THR A 55 -5.23 -10.71 5.58
N LYS A 56 -5.07 -9.88 6.63
CA LYS A 56 -6.15 -9.58 7.58
C LYS A 56 -7.28 -8.79 6.92
N VAL A 57 -8.48 -9.37 6.89
CA VAL A 57 -9.69 -8.74 6.31
C VAL A 57 -10.08 -7.41 6.98
N SER A 58 -9.77 -7.25 8.27
CA SER A 58 -10.06 -6.03 9.04
C SER A 58 -9.08 -4.88 8.80
N ALA A 59 -8.10 -5.05 7.91
CA ALA A 59 -7.07 -4.07 7.59
C ALA A 59 -7.64 -2.72 7.14
N LYS A 60 -6.84 -1.65 7.34
CA LYS A 60 -7.19 -0.29 6.92
C LYS A 60 -6.81 -0.02 5.46
N VAL A 61 -5.79 -0.71 4.95
CA VAL A 61 -5.30 -0.57 3.59
C VAL A 61 -5.45 -1.90 2.86
N ARG A 62 -5.85 -1.85 1.60
CA ARG A 62 -5.94 -3.04 0.75
C ARG A 62 -5.17 -2.80 -0.54
N MET A 63 -4.36 -3.76 -0.94
CA MET A 63 -3.74 -3.78 -2.26
C MET A 63 -4.05 -5.11 -2.92
N GLY A 64 -4.54 -5.06 -4.16
CA GLY A 64 -4.90 -6.27 -4.91
C GLY A 64 -4.49 -6.17 -6.37
N SER A 65 -4.16 -7.30 -6.97
CA SER A 65 -3.91 -7.48 -8.39
C SER A 65 -4.91 -8.43 -9.02
N LEU A 66 -5.59 -7.98 -10.08
CA LEU A 66 -6.50 -8.82 -10.87
C LEU A 66 -5.78 -9.99 -11.57
N MET A 67 -4.49 -9.84 -11.84
CA MET A 67 -3.65 -10.82 -12.54
C MET A 67 -2.41 -11.16 -11.70
N PRO A 68 -1.83 -12.37 -11.85
CA PRO A 68 -0.53 -12.69 -11.25
C PRO A 68 0.55 -11.69 -11.67
N ILE A 69 1.43 -11.34 -10.73
CA ILE A 69 2.56 -10.43 -10.97
C ILE A 69 3.84 -11.23 -11.08
N ASP A 70 4.61 -10.93 -12.13
CA ASP A 70 5.95 -11.48 -12.30
C ASP A 70 6.98 -10.57 -11.61
N PHE A 71 7.20 -10.81 -10.32
CA PHE A 71 8.18 -10.05 -9.52
C PHE A 71 9.63 -10.26 -9.97
N PHE A 72 9.92 -11.34 -10.71
CA PHE A 72 11.27 -11.75 -11.07
C PHE A 72 11.60 -11.55 -12.55
N GLY A 73 10.64 -11.09 -13.36
CA GLY A 73 10.81 -10.89 -14.79
C GLY A 73 11.10 -12.17 -15.57
N LEU A 74 10.65 -13.32 -15.05
CA LEU A 74 10.89 -14.65 -15.65
C LEU A 74 10.00 -14.90 -16.87
N ASN A 75 8.86 -14.22 -16.95
CA ASN A 75 7.88 -14.33 -18.02
C ASN A 75 7.92 -13.08 -18.89
N ALA A 76 8.76 -13.12 -19.93
CA ALA A 76 8.88 -12.06 -20.94
C ALA A 76 7.68 -11.97 -21.91
N ARG A 77 6.44 -12.11 -21.41
CA ARG A 77 5.23 -11.83 -22.20
C ARG A 77 4.57 -10.60 -21.59
N PRO A 78 4.75 -9.41 -22.20
CA PRO A 78 3.89 -8.29 -21.86
C PRO A 78 2.49 -8.73 -22.23
N CYS A 79 1.59 -8.85 -21.25
CA CYS A 79 0.18 -8.86 -21.58
C CYS A 79 -0.09 -7.53 -22.28
N GLU A 80 -0.25 -7.58 -23.61
CA GLU A 80 -0.70 -6.48 -24.45
C GLU A 80 -2.12 -6.09 -24.02
N GLU A 81 -2.26 -5.26 -22.99
CA GLU A 81 -3.50 -4.54 -22.70
C GLU A 81 -3.14 -3.15 -22.18
N ASP A 82 -2.87 -2.21 -23.10
CA ASP A 82 -2.54 -0.80 -22.83
C ASP A 82 -3.60 -0.04 -22.01
N ASN A 83 -4.73 -0.67 -21.68
CA ASN A 83 -5.83 -0.05 -20.93
C ASN A 83 -6.16 -0.72 -19.59
N PHE A 84 -5.46 -1.79 -19.18
CA PHE A 84 -5.74 -2.46 -17.92
C PHE A 84 -4.72 -2.11 -16.84
N LYS A 85 -5.21 -1.56 -15.71
CA LYS A 85 -4.38 -1.32 -14.51
C LYS A 85 -4.65 -2.45 -13.50
N PRO A 86 -3.80 -3.50 -13.46
CA PRO A 86 -4.08 -4.70 -12.69
C PRO A 86 -3.98 -4.48 -11.18
N ILE A 87 -3.13 -3.56 -10.70
CA ILE A 87 -2.90 -3.35 -9.27
C ILE A 87 -3.73 -2.17 -8.77
N SER A 88 -4.53 -2.39 -7.72
CA SER A 88 -5.36 -1.36 -7.08
C SER A 88 -5.00 -1.21 -5.61
N LEU A 89 -4.69 0.03 -5.18
CA LEU A 89 -4.45 0.41 -3.80
C LEU A 89 -5.67 1.16 -3.25
N LYS A 90 -6.21 0.69 -2.13
CA LYS A 90 -7.42 1.21 -1.51
C LYS A 90 -7.20 1.45 -0.02
N VAL A 91 -7.85 2.47 0.51
CA VAL A 91 -7.91 2.75 1.95
C VAL A 91 -9.36 2.66 2.40
N CYS A 92 -9.58 2.10 3.58
CA CYS A 92 -10.89 2.11 4.19
C CYS A 92 -11.15 3.47 4.82
N GLU A 93 -12.21 4.14 4.37
CA GLU A 93 -12.69 5.41 4.91
C GLU A 93 -14.00 5.19 5.71
N LEU A 94 -14.17 5.98 6.77
CA LEU A 94 -15.41 6.08 7.52
C LEU A 94 -16.19 7.30 7.01
N VAL A 95 -17.37 7.07 6.44
CA VAL A 95 -18.21 8.11 5.83
C VAL A 95 -19.47 8.32 6.67
N SER A 96 -19.72 9.57 7.08
CA SER A 96 -20.95 9.95 7.77
C SER A 96 -22.12 10.06 6.78
N GLN A 97 -23.23 9.41 7.11
CA GLN A 97 -24.47 9.45 6.36
C GLN A 97 -25.42 10.54 6.89
N PRO A 98 -26.37 11.02 6.07
CA PRO A 98 -27.36 12.03 6.48
C PRO A 98 -28.23 11.63 7.68
N ASN A 99 -28.37 10.33 7.94
CA ASN A 99 -29.10 9.77 9.08
C ASN A 99 -28.28 9.74 10.39
N GLY A 100 -27.05 10.29 10.40
CA GLY A 100 -26.15 10.29 11.56
C GLY A 100 -25.37 8.99 11.77
N GLN A 101 -25.53 7.98 10.92
CA GLN A 101 -24.75 6.74 10.97
C GLN A 101 -23.43 6.87 10.20
N SER A 102 -22.42 6.12 10.60
CA SER A 102 -21.14 6.03 9.88
C SER A 102 -21.01 4.67 9.19
N VAL A 103 -20.61 4.67 7.92
CA VAL A 103 -20.37 3.44 7.15
C VAL A 103 -18.93 3.33 6.69
N ARG A 104 -18.42 2.10 6.68
CA ARG A 104 -17.10 1.77 6.13
C ARG A 104 -17.21 1.71 4.61
N ARG A 105 -16.33 2.42 3.91
CA ARG A 105 -16.24 2.39 2.44
C ARG A 105 -14.78 2.20 2.03
N TRP A 106 -14.55 1.48 0.94
CA TRP A 106 -13.23 1.42 0.32
C TRP A 106 -13.09 2.53 -0.72
N LYS A 107 -12.09 3.40 -0.54
CA LYS A 107 -11.70 4.42 -1.51
C LYS A 107 -10.43 4.02 -2.22
N THR A 108 -10.48 3.98 -3.55
CA THR A 108 -9.30 3.76 -4.37
C THR A 108 -8.42 5.00 -4.34
N LEU A 109 -7.16 4.82 -3.94
CA LEU A 109 -6.13 5.85 -3.96
C LEU A 109 -5.43 5.91 -5.32
N ALA A 110 -5.00 4.75 -5.80
CA ALA A 110 -4.21 4.65 -7.02
C ALA A 110 -4.44 3.30 -7.69
N ASN A 111 -4.26 3.28 -9.01
CA ASN A 111 -4.18 2.07 -9.80
C ASN A 111 -2.87 2.10 -10.60
N PHE A 112 -2.20 0.96 -10.69
CA PHE A 112 -0.88 0.81 -11.30
C PHE A 112 -0.92 -0.26 -12.39
N SER A 113 -0.04 -0.13 -13.38
CA SER A 113 0.22 -1.21 -14.35
C SER A 113 0.90 -2.40 -13.62
N ALA A 114 0.91 -3.60 -14.23
CA ALA A 114 1.67 -4.73 -13.66
C ALA A 114 3.17 -4.42 -13.60
N ASN A 115 3.69 -3.65 -14.56
CA ASN A 115 5.09 -3.28 -14.66
C ASN A 115 5.50 -2.25 -13.59
N ASP A 116 4.54 -1.50 -13.04
CA ASP A 116 4.76 -0.51 -11.99
C ASP A 116 4.70 -1.10 -10.57
N PHE A 117 4.84 -2.42 -10.41
CA PHE A 117 4.69 -3.07 -9.10
C PHE A 117 5.62 -2.50 -8.03
N THR A 118 6.88 -2.16 -8.37
CA THR A 118 7.81 -1.53 -7.44
C THR A 118 7.29 -0.17 -6.96
N ILE A 119 6.74 0.64 -7.88
CA ILE A 119 6.14 1.93 -7.53
C ILE A 119 4.91 1.71 -6.64
N ALA A 120 4.07 0.73 -6.97
CA ALA A 120 2.91 0.39 -6.16
C ALA A 120 3.30 0.01 -4.72
N MET A 121 4.38 -0.75 -4.54
CA MET A 121 4.92 -1.10 -3.23
C MET A 121 5.47 0.10 -2.47
N GLU A 122 6.24 0.97 -3.12
CA GLU A 122 6.75 2.21 -2.50
C GLU A 122 5.60 3.10 -2.01
N ILE A 123 4.55 3.25 -2.82
CA ILE A 123 3.36 4.04 -2.46
C ILE A 123 2.59 3.36 -1.32
N LEU A 124 2.43 2.03 -1.33
CA LEU A 124 1.83 1.30 -0.22
C LEU A 124 2.56 1.61 1.10
N LEU A 125 3.88 1.50 1.10
CA LEU A 125 4.72 1.75 2.27
C LEU A 125 4.63 3.20 2.75
N LEU A 126 4.62 4.16 1.83
CA LEU A 126 4.42 5.56 2.17
C LEU A 126 3.06 5.77 2.86
N VAL A 127 1.98 5.29 2.24
CA VAL A 127 0.61 5.44 2.75
C VAL A 127 0.50 4.88 4.17
N ILE A 128 0.97 3.65 4.38
CA ILE A 128 0.87 3.06 5.72
C ILE A 128 1.78 3.77 6.73
N SER A 129 2.96 4.27 6.34
CA SER A 129 3.82 5.03 7.24
C SER A 129 3.17 6.34 7.71
N GLU A 130 2.47 7.02 6.81
CA GLU A 130 1.80 8.29 7.12
C GLU A 130 0.52 8.08 7.94
N LEU A 131 -0.31 7.10 7.57
CA LEU A 131 -1.52 6.76 8.36
C LEU A 131 -1.18 6.38 9.80
N SER A 132 -0.03 5.75 9.96
CA SER A 132 0.52 5.33 11.24
C SER A 132 1.04 6.46 12.12
N ALA A 133 1.37 7.60 11.54
CA ALA A 133 1.74 8.80 12.28
C ALA A 133 0.50 9.58 12.76
N LEU A 134 -0.68 9.30 12.21
CA LEU A 134 -1.91 10.05 12.45
C LEU A 134 -2.84 9.41 13.51
N ASP A 135 -2.75 8.10 13.74
CA ASP A 135 -3.63 7.34 14.63
C ASP A 135 -2.83 6.53 15.66
N ASP A 136 -3.25 6.55 16.93
CA ASP A 136 -2.82 5.56 17.92
C ASP A 136 -3.29 4.17 17.46
N TYR A 137 -2.33 3.31 17.17
CA TYR A 137 -2.52 2.06 16.46
C TYR A 137 -3.44 1.07 17.18
N SER A 138 -4.68 0.96 16.71
CA SER A 138 -5.47 -0.26 16.84
C SER A 138 -5.85 -0.79 15.46
N ALA A 139 -5.60 -2.08 15.23
CA ALA A 139 -6.12 -2.77 14.06
C ALA A 139 -7.65 -2.83 14.21
N GLY A 140 -8.39 -2.00 13.49
CA GLY A 140 -9.85 -2.07 13.57
C GLY A 140 -10.63 -0.94 12.92
N GLU A 141 -10.14 0.30 13.00
CA GLU A 141 -10.94 1.46 12.58
C GLU A 141 -10.50 2.06 11.24
N CYS A 142 -11.46 2.35 10.37
CA CYS A 142 -11.20 3.03 9.09
C CYS A 142 -10.85 4.48 9.32
N VAL A 143 -10.06 5.06 8.41
CA VAL A 143 -9.61 6.44 8.58
C VAL A 143 -10.79 7.41 8.36
N PRO A 144 -10.85 8.55 9.08
CA PRO A 144 -11.88 9.55 8.84
C PRO A 144 -11.86 10.05 7.39
N ALA A 145 -13.05 10.26 6.81
CA ALA A 145 -13.17 10.92 5.51
C ALA A 145 -12.50 12.31 5.56
N GLY A 146 -11.53 12.55 4.66
CA GLY A 146 -10.75 13.80 4.60
C GLY A 146 -9.25 13.60 4.81
N VAL A 147 -8.85 12.64 5.64
CA VAL A 147 -7.42 12.25 5.79
C VAL A 147 -6.87 11.69 4.47
N VAL A 148 -7.70 10.91 3.77
CA VAL A 148 -7.39 10.31 2.46
C VAL A 148 -7.24 11.36 1.34
N ALA A 149 -7.85 12.55 1.47
CA ALA A 149 -7.78 13.57 0.44
C ALA A 149 -6.39 14.23 0.35
N GLN A 150 -5.65 14.30 1.46
CA GLN A 150 -4.31 14.89 1.52
C GLN A 150 -3.28 14.06 0.72
N PHE A 151 -3.50 12.75 0.56
CA PHE A 151 -2.65 11.87 -0.25
C PHE A 151 -2.76 12.12 -1.76
N HIS A 152 -3.94 12.48 -2.26
CA HIS A 152 -4.13 12.77 -3.69
C HIS A 152 -3.37 14.03 -4.14
N ASP A 153 -3.34 15.06 -3.31
CA ASP A 153 -2.60 16.30 -3.60
C ASP A 153 -1.09 16.07 -3.66
N TYR A 154 -0.57 15.14 -2.86
CA TYR A 154 0.85 14.77 -2.86
C TYR A 154 1.26 14.01 -4.14
N GLN A 155 0.41 13.08 -4.61
CA GLN A 155 0.66 12.34 -5.86
C GLN A 155 0.58 13.24 -7.09
N TYR A 156 -0.39 14.17 -7.14
CA TYR A 156 -0.53 15.11 -8.25
C TYR A 156 0.72 15.99 -8.41
N ARG A 157 1.28 16.49 -7.29
CA ARG A 157 2.53 17.28 -7.30
C ARG A 157 3.76 16.48 -7.75
N GLN A 158 3.85 15.19 -7.40
CA GLN A 158 4.95 14.35 -7.87
C GLN A 158 4.84 13.97 -9.36
N SER A 159 3.63 13.84 -9.91
CA SER A 159 3.44 13.60 -11.35
C SER A 159 3.77 14.82 -12.21
N GLU A 160 3.51 16.04 -11.74
CA GLU A 160 3.88 17.27 -12.47
C GLU A 160 5.40 17.45 -12.59
N HIS A 161 6.20 16.86 -11.69
CA HIS A 161 7.67 16.93 -11.74
C HIS A 161 8.32 15.83 -12.60
N ARG A 162 7.55 14.91 -13.20
CA ARG A 162 8.08 13.87 -14.11
C ARG A 162 7.93 14.21 -15.59
N TYR A 163 7.22 15.28 -15.95
CA TYR A 163 7.07 15.73 -17.35
C TYR A 163 7.98 16.92 -17.72
N CYS A 164 8.82 17.38 -16.80
CA CYS A 164 9.85 18.39 -17.04
C CYS A 164 11.22 17.89 -16.55
N ALA A 165 11.79 16.90 -17.23
CA ALA A 165 13.21 16.56 -17.17
C ALA A 165 13.64 15.95 -18.50
#